data_AF-A0A9P6PGI4-F1
#
_entry.id   AF-A0A9P6PGI4-F1
#
_cell.length_a   1.000
_cell.length_b   1.000
_cell.length_c   1.000
_cell.angle_alpha   90.00
_cell.angle_beta   90.00
_cell.angle_gamma   90.00
#
_symmetry.space_group_name_H-M   'P 1'
#
loop_
_entity.id
_entity.type
_entity.pdbx_description
1 polymer ?
#
loop_
_entity_poly.entity_id
_entity_poly.type
_entity_poly.pdbx_seq_one_letter_code
_entity_poly.pdbx_strand_id
1 'polypeptide(L)' 'MSSLLHSQPDSPCIGVCSTLFDEVCKGCGRTAAEVSNWVLMTDDEKHAVWERITRDGAAMRFTQQQD' A
#
# COMPACT_ATOMS: atom_id res chain seq x y z
N MET A 1 18.82 -4.58 15.66
CA MET A 1 19.20 -5.08 14.32
C MET A 1 18.65 -4.08 13.32
N SER A 2 19.45 -3.06 13.00
CA SER A 2 19.08 -1.97 12.10
C SER A 2 19.71 -2.27 10.76
N SER A 3 18.90 -2.68 9.78
CA SER A 3 19.37 -2.94 8.41
C SER A 3 19.00 -1.75 7.52
N LEU A 4 20.03 -1.12 6.98
CA LEU A 4 20.07 0.03 6.07
C LEU A 4 19.53 -0.28 4.65
N LEU A 5 18.37 -0.94 4.53
CA LEU A 5 17.80 -1.33 3.23
C LEU A 5 16.27 -1.21 3.19
N HIS A 6 15.67 -0.04 3.34
CA HIS A 6 14.23 0.07 3.05
C HIS A 6 13.89 1.40 2.39
N SER A 7 14.23 1.53 1.10
CA SER A 7 13.63 2.57 0.26
C SER A 7 12.11 2.39 0.11
N GLN A 8 11.57 1.23 0.49
CA GLN A 8 10.14 0.92 0.48
C GLN A 8 9.78 0.09 1.72
N PRO A 9 8.73 0.45 2.48
CA PRO A 9 8.31 -0.33 3.65
C PRO A 9 7.64 -1.64 3.22
N ASP A 10 7.62 -2.63 4.13
CA ASP A 10 7.05 -3.97 3.87
C ASP A 10 5.55 -3.97 3.53
N SER A 11 4.83 -2.88 3.83
CA SER A 11 3.40 -2.74 3.59
C SER A 11 3.02 -1.29 3.31
N PRO A 12 2.10 -1.02 2.37
CA PRO A 12 1.65 0.34 2.07
C PRO A 12 0.60 0.87 3.06
N CYS A 13 0.23 0.08 4.07
CA CYS A 13 -0.79 0.43 5.05
C CYS A 13 -0.34 1.57 5.98
N ILE A 14 -1.21 2.56 6.19
CA ILE A 14 -0.99 3.68 7.13
C ILE A 14 -1.95 3.65 8.33
N GLY A 15 -2.61 2.51 8.59
CA GLY A 15 -3.59 2.38 9.68
C GLY A 15 -4.97 3.02 9.41
N VAL A 16 -5.17 3.62 8.23
CA VAL A 16 -6.47 4.14 7.76
C VAL A 16 -7.04 3.21 6.70
N CYS A 17 -8.27 2.75 6.90
CA CYS A 17 -8.96 1.87 5.97
C CYS A 17 -10.35 2.42 5.61
N SER A 18 -10.64 2.49 4.30
CA SER A 18 -11.97 2.89 3.79
C SER A 18 -12.65 1.81 2.95
N THR A 19 -12.06 0.60 2.84
CA THR A 19 -12.55 -0.46 1.95
C THR A 19 -13.90 -1.06 2.37
N LEU A 20 -14.46 -0.64 3.50
CA LEU A 20 -15.83 -0.96 3.88
C LEU A 20 -16.85 -0.24 2.99
N PHE A 21 -16.48 0.91 2.42
CA PHE A 21 -17.36 1.78 1.64
C PHE A 21 -16.79 2.17 0.27
N ASP A 22 -15.49 1.99 0.06
CA ASP A 22 -14.80 2.28 -1.20
C ASP A 22 -14.20 1.00 -1.80
N GLU A 23 -14.15 0.89 -3.13
CA GLU A 23 -13.49 -0.25 -3.80
C GLU A 23 -11.97 -0.23 -3.61
N VAL A 24 -11.40 0.97 -3.50
CA VAL A 24 -9.98 1.23 -3.27
C VAL A 24 -9.81 2.01 -1.97
N CYS A 25 -8.95 1.53 -1.09
CA CYS A 25 -8.64 2.16 0.18
C CYS A 25 -8.04 3.55 -0.03
N LYS A 26 -8.70 4.61 0.44
CA LYS A 26 -8.18 5.98 0.36
C LYS A 26 -6.91 6.18 1.19
N GLY A 27 -6.66 5.35 2.20
CA GLY A 27 -5.45 5.40 3.02
C GLY A 27 -4.22 4.85 2.29
N CYS A 28 -4.28 3.57 1.88
CA CYS A 28 -3.12 2.85 1.33
C CYS A 28 -3.16 2.57 -0.19
N GLY A 29 -4.29 2.84 -0.86
CA GLY A 29 -4.45 2.62 -2.31
C GLY A 29 -4.75 1.18 -2.72
N ARG A 30 -4.80 0.24 -1.78
CA ARG A 30 -5.11 -1.18 -2.04
C ARG A 30 -6.61 -1.45 -2.13
N THR A 31 -7.00 -2.46 -2.89
CA THR A 31 -8.37 -3.01 -2.87
C THR A 31 -8.63 -3.81 -1.59
N ALA A 32 -9.90 -4.09 -1.28
CA ALA A 32 -10.24 -4.96 -0.13
C ALA A 32 -9.55 -6.33 -0.22
N ALA A 33 -9.51 -6.93 -1.42
CA ALA A 33 -8.88 -8.24 -1.65
C ALA A 33 -7.37 -8.20 -1.41
N GLU A 34 -6.68 -7.18 -1.91
CA GLU A 34 -5.24 -7.00 -1.68
C GLU A 34 -4.92 -6.75 -0.19
N VAL A 35 -5.80 -6.05 0.54
CA VAL A 35 -5.64 -5.84 1.99
C VAL A 35 -5.78 -7.16 2.74
N SER A 36 -6.82 -7.94 2.47
CA SER A 36 -7.09 -9.21 3.16
C SER A 36 -6.04 -10.29 2.84
N ASN A 37 -5.55 -10.32 1.60
CA ASN A 37 -4.64 -11.37 1.14
C ASN A 37 -3.15 -10.99 1.25
N TRP A 38 -2.81 -9.78 1.71
CA TRP A 38 -1.44 -9.26 1.67
C TRP A 38 -0.36 -10.23 2.18
N VAL A 39 -0.64 -10.92 3.28
CA VAL A 39 0.30 -11.86 3.91
C VAL A 39 0.49 -13.16 3.13
N LEU A 40 -0.46 -13.48 2.24
CA LEU A 40 -0.44 -14.66 1.38
C LEU A 40 0.12 -14.36 -0.02
N MET A 41 0.25 -13.09 -0.38
CA MET A 41 0.78 -12.67 -1.68
C MET A 41 2.28 -12.98 -1.78
N THR A 42 2.67 -13.45 -2.95
CA THR A 42 4.07 -13.56 -3.37
C THR A 42 4.72 -12.18 -3.50
N ASP A 43 6.04 -12.13 -3.54
CA ASP A 43 6.76 -10.86 -3.66
C ASP A 43 6.47 -10.16 -4.98
N ASP A 44 6.31 -10.90 -6.08
CA ASP A 44 5.92 -10.35 -7.38
C ASP A 44 4.52 -9.72 -7.34
N GLU A 45 3.56 -10.37 -6.67
CA GLU A 45 2.23 -9.81 -6.49
C GLU A 45 2.25 -8.55 -5.61
N LYS A 46 3.06 -8.54 -4.54
CA LYS A 46 3.25 -7.35 -3.70
C LYS A 46 3.89 -6.21 -4.49
N HIS A 47 4.89 -6.50 -5.31
CA HIS A 47 5.52 -5.52 -6.19
C HIS A 47 4.52 -4.94 -7.19
N ALA A 48 3.69 -5.77 -7.83
CA ALA A 48 2.66 -5.31 -8.74
C ALA A 48 1.65 -4.36 -8.05
N VAL A 49 1.26 -4.66 -6.81
CA VAL A 49 0.42 -3.75 -6.00
C VAL A 49 1.16 -2.44 -5.74
N TRP A 50 2.42 -2.50 -5.30
CA TRP A 50 3.25 -1.32 -5.04
C TRP A 50 3.42 -0.41 -6.25
N GLU A 51 3.69 -0.99 -7.43
CA GLU A 51 3.77 -0.27 -8.69
C GLU A 51 2.44 0.41 -9.02
N ARG A 52 1.33 -0.32 -8.91
CA ARG A 52 -0.02 0.22 -9.18
C ARG A 52 -0.32 1.40 -8.28
N ILE A 53 -0.23 1.23 -6.95
CA ILE A 53 -0.61 2.30 -6.02
C ILE A 53 0.31 3.51 -6.13
N THR A 54 1.59 3.31 -6.46
CA THR A 54 2.57 4.40 -6.61
C THR A 54 2.34 5.17 -7.90
N ARG A 55 2.00 4.48 -8.99
CA ARG A 55 1.58 5.09 -10.25
C ARG A 55 0.28 5.87 -10.08
N ASP A 56 -0.68 5.32 -9.34
CA ASP A 56 -1.98 5.97 -9.11
C ASP A 56 -1.83 7.22 -8.24
N GLY A 57 -0.98 7.19 -7.21
CA GLY A 57 -0.61 8.34 -6.37
C GLY A 57 -1.77 9.00 -5.58
N ALA A 58 -2.98 8.46 -5.68
CA ALA A 58 -4.20 9.07 -5.16
C ALA A 58 -4.45 8.82 -3.66
N ALA A 59 -3.75 7.85 -3.05
CA ALA A 59 -3.95 7.49 -1.66
C ALA A 59 -3.24 8.46 -0.70
N MET A 60 -3.80 8.64 0.50
CA MET A 60 -3.29 9.55 1.53
C MET A 60 -1.81 9.30 1.88
N ARG A 61 -1.32 8.04 1.76
CA ARG A 61 0.10 7.73 2.02
C ARG A 61 1.06 8.54 1.14
N PHE A 62 0.62 8.98 -0.04
CA PHE A 62 1.42 9.75 -0.98
C PHE A 62 1.29 11.25 -0.78
N THR A 63 0.17 11.70 -0.21
CA THR A 63 -0.13 13.11 0.02
C THR A 63 0.76 13.73 1.11
N GLN A 64 1.27 12.94 2.05
CA GLN A 64 2.17 13.41 3.12
C GLN A 64 3.67 13.36 2.77
N GLN A 65 4.05 12.85 1.60
CA GLN A 65 5.45 12.77 1.16
C GLN A 65 5.85 13.90 0.19
N GLN A 66 5.10 15.01 0.18
CA GLN A 66 5.33 16.18 -0.69
C GLN A 66 5.85 17.44 0.03
N ASP A 67 6.31 17.32 1.28
CA ASP A 67 7.03 18.37 2.02
C ASP A 67 8.53 18.04 2.15
#